data_AF-A0AAV8THC4-F1
#
_entry.id   AF-A0AAV8THC4-F1
#
_cell.length_a   1.000
_cell.length_b   1.000
_cell.length_c   1.000
_cell.angle_alpha   90.00
_cell.angle_beta   90.00
_cell.angle_gamma   90.00
#
_symmetry.space_group_name_H-M   'P 1'
#
loop_
_entity.id
_entity.type
_entity.pdbx_description
1 polymer ?
#
loop_
_entity_poly.entity_id
_entity_poly.type
_entity_poly.pdbx_seq_one_letter_code
_entity_poly.pdbx_strand_id
1 'polypeptide(L)'
;METFSKGEIQRFGNIELNPPAEVLSYDQGLFAGLKPYRKEGDKILLFRLEENAQRMMMGAERLCMPIPTVEQFVDAVKATVLTNRRWVKGHCISGHC
;
A
#
# COMPACT_ATOMS: atom_id res chain seq x y z
N MET A 1 -6.68 -22.82 0.30
CA MET A 1 -6.08 -21.53 0.64
C MET A 1 -6.21 -20.68 -0.61
N GLU A 2 -7.06 -19.66 -0.59
CA GLU A 2 -7.26 -18.81 -1.77
C GLU A 2 -5.96 -18.06 -2.08
N THR A 3 -5.49 -18.19 -3.31
CA THR A 3 -4.26 -17.55 -3.77
C THR A 3 -4.61 -16.20 -4.36
N PHE A 4 -4.00 -15.13 -3.82
CA PHE A 4 -4.10 -13.81 -4.43
C PHE A 4 -3.64 -13.87 -5.90
N SER A 5 -4.40 -13.21 -6.78
CA SER A 5 -3.94 -12.98 -8.15
C SER A 5 -2.72 -12.05 -8.15
N LYS A 6 -2.05 -11.93 -9.31
CA LYS A 6 -0.86 -11.08 -9.45
C LYS A 6 -1.13 -9.59 -9.13
N GLY A 7 -2.37 -9.13 -9.31
CA GLY A 7 -2.73 -7.71 -9.22
C GLY A 7 -2.25 -6.90 -10.42
N GLU A 8 -2.72 -5.66 -10.51
CA GLU A 8 -2.35 -4.71 -11.55
C GLU A 8 -2.42 -3.25 -11.04
N ILE A 9 -1.68 -2.35 -11.70
CA ILE A 9 -1.74 -0.92 -11.42
C ILE A 9 -2.83 -0.30 -12.29
N GLN A 10 -3.85 0.26 -11.64
CA GLN A 10 -4.94 0.97 -12.31
C GLN A 10 -4.89 2.48 -12.01
N ARG A 11 -5.57 3.26 -12.84
CA ARG A 11 -5.78 4.69 -12.54
C ARG A 11 -6.71 4.83 -11.34
N PHE A 12 -6.51 5.87 -10.55
CA PHE A 12 -7.42 6.20 -9.46
C PHE A 12 -8.85 6.39 -10.00
N GLY A 13 -9.81 5.75 -9.34
CA GLY A 13 -11.21 5.75 -9.73
C GLY A 13 -12.07 5.14 -8.63
N ASN A 14 -13.39 5.08 -8.88
CA ASN A 14 -14.33 4.49 -7.93
C ASN A 14 -14.12 2.97 -7.84
N ILE A 15 -14.31 2.43 -6.64
CA ILE A 15 -14.34 0.98 -6.40
C ILE A 15 -15.82 0.57 -6.38
N GLU A 16 -16.21 -0.30 -7.31
CA GLU A 16 -17.55 -0.88 -7.31
C GLU A 16 -17.64 -1.98 -6.26
N LEU A 17 -18.57 -1.83 -5.31
CA LEU A 17 -18.80 -2.78 -4.23
C LEU A 17 -20.26 -3.21 -4.20
N ASN A 18 -20.49 -4.47 -3.85
CA ASN A 18 -21.83 -4.97 -3.59
C ASN A 18 -22.39 -4.30 -2.31
N PRO A 19 -23.65 -3.83 -2.27
CA PRO A 19 -24.23 -3.22 -1.07
C PRO A 19 -24.11 -4.00 0.26
N PRO A 20 -24.15 -5.35 0.30
CA PRO A 20 -23.96 -6.13 1.53
C PRO A 20 -22.49 -6.45 1.82
N ALA A 21 -21.51 -5.77 1.22
CA ALA A 21 -20.09 -6.01 1.51
C ALA A 21 -19.78 -5.78 3.00
N GLU A 22 -19.05 -6.71 3.62
CA GLU A 22 -18.79 -6.71 5.06
C GLU A 22 -18.02 -5.46 5.53
N VAL A 23 -17.21 -4.87 4.66
CA VAL A 23 -16.53 -3.58 4.91
C VAL A 23 -17.51 -2.43 5.17
N LEU A 24 -18.74 -2.49 4.65
CA LEU A 24 -19.75 -1.42 4.78
C LEU A 24 -20.65 -1.58 6.02
N SER A 25 -20.90 -2.83 6.44
CA SER A 25 -21.87 -3.13 7.50
C SER A 25 -21.22 -3.56 8.82
N TYR A 26 -20.01 -4.11 8.76
CA TYR A 26 -19.33 -4.73 9.89
C TYR A 26 -17.88 -4.25 10.03
N ASP A 27 -17.49 -3.22 9.28
CA ASP A 27 -16.14 -2.65 9.28
C ASP A 27 -15.02 -3.70 9.11
N GLN A 28 -15.27 -4.77 8.36
CA GLN A 28 -14.26 -5.78 8.03
C GLN A 28 -13.27 -5.22 7.00
N GLY A 29 -12.36 -4.37 7.47
CA GLY A 29 -11.35 -3.73 6.65
C GLY A 29 -10.15 -3.30 7.47
N LEU A 30 -8.99 -3.21 6.83
CA LEU A 30 -7.75 -2.71 7.43
C LEU A 30 -6.95 -1.91 6.42
N PHE A 31 -6.04 -1.08 6.91
CA PHE A 31 -5.10 -0.33 6.09
C PHE A 31 -3.71 -0.27 6.73
N ALA A 32 -2.68 -0.12 5.89
CA ALA A 32 -1.32 0.14 6.32
C ALA A 32 -0.88 1.53 5.83
N GLY A 33 -0.33 2.33 6.72
CA GLY A 33 0.21 3.66 6.40
C GLY A 33 1.73 3.68 6.38
N LEU A 34 2.31 4.24 5.32
CA LEU A 34 3.73 4.53 5.20
C LEU A 34 3.95 5.79 4.36
N LYS A 35 5.15 6.36 4.44
CA LYS A 35 5.54 7.55 3.69
C LYS A 35 6.80 7.28 2.88
N PRO A 36 6.76 7.49 1.54
CA PRO A 36 7.97 7.48 0.72
C PRO A 36 8.73 8.80 0.90
N TYR A 37 10.07 8.72 0.97
CA TYR A 37 10.94 9.89 1.06
C TYR A 37 11.87 9.95 -0.14
N ARG A 38 11.98 11.11 -0.78
CA ARG A 38 12.96 11.32 -1.86
C ARG A 38 14.31 11.74 -1.25
N LYS A 39 15.37 10.99 -1.60
CA LYS A 39 16.77 11.26 -1.27
C LYS A 39 17.47 11.88 -2.48
N GLU A 40 18.68 12.39 -2.26
CA GLU A 40 19.62 12.79 -3.32
C GLU A 40 19.74 11.74 -4.42
N GLY A 41 19.92 12.22 -5.66
CA GLY A 41 20.02 11.36 -6.84
C GLY A 41 18.71 10.67 -7.25
N ASP A 42 17.56 11.29 -6.94
CA ASP A 42 16.20 10.81 -7.28
C ASP A 42 15.86 9.43 -6.72
N LYS A 43 16.56 9.01 -5.66
CA LYS A 43 16.30 7.73 -4.98
C LYS A 43 15.10 7.87 -4.06
N ILE A 44 14.22 6.87 -4.07
CA ILE A 44 13.08 6.80 -3.14
C ILE A 44 13.40 5.81 -2.02
N LEU A 45 13.21 6.26 -0.78
CA LEU A 45 13.34 5.44 0.43
C LEU A 45 11.96 5.07 0.97
N LEU A 46 11.80 3.79 1.26
CA LEU A 46 10.65 3.23 1.98
C LEU A 46 11.15 2.70 3.32
N PHE A 47 10.55 3.18 4.41
CA PHE A 47 10.99 2.82 5.76
C PHE A 47 10.20 1.63 6.31
N ARG A 48 10.92 0.59 6.74
CA ARG A 48 10.36 -0.57 7.47
C ARG A 48 9.16 -1.22 6.77
N LEU A 49 9.31 -1.45 5.46
CA LEU A 49 8.21 -1.91 4.62
C LEU A 49 7.73 -3.31 5.01
N GLU A 50 8.66 -4.20 5.38
CA GLU A 50 8.36 -5.55 5.84
C GLU A 50 7.57 -5.55 7.15
N GLU A 51 7.88 -4.67 8.10
CA GLU A 51 7.11 -4.56 9.34
C GLU A 51 5.70 -4.00 9.13
N ASN A 52 5.52 -3.16 8.10
CA ASN A 52 4.18 -2.75 7.69
C ASN A 52 3.39 -3.92 7.10
N ALA A 53 4.04 -4.80 6.33
CA ALA A 53 3.43 -6.03 5.81
C ALA A 53 3.03 -6.97 6.95
N GLN A 54 3.93 -7.22 7.90
CA GLN A 54 3.66 -8.05 9.08
C GLN A 54 2.48 -7.53 9.90
N ARG A 55 2.40 -6.21 10.11
CA ARG A 55 1.26 -5.59 10.79
C ARG A 55 -0.06 -5.81 10.03
N MET A 56 -0.04 -5.71 8.70
CA MET A 56 -1.20 -5.99 7.87
C MET A 56 -1.63 -7.46 7.97
N MET A 57 -0.68 -8.40 7.96
CA MET A 57 -0.97 -9.83 8.09
C MET A 57 -1.62 -10.16 9.43
N MET A 58 -1.10 -9.64 10.55
CA MET A 58 -1.70 -9.82 11.87
C MET A 58 -3.14 -9.26 11.94
N GLY A 59 -3.38 -8.12 11.29
CA GLY A 59 -4.73 -7.53 11.21
C GLY A 59 -5.69 -8.37 10.37
N ALA A 60 -5.20 -8.90 9.24
CA ALA A 60 -5.99 -9.77 8.36
C ALA A 60 -6.36 -11.07 9.06
N GLU A 61 -5.44 -11.69 9.79
CA GLU A 61 -5.69 -12.86 10.63
C GLU A 61 -6.76 -12.57 11.69
N ARG A 62 -6.65 -11.43 12.40
CA ARG A 62 -7.62 -11.03 13.43
C ARG A 62 -9.04 -10.80 12.87
N LEU A 63 -9.15 -10.36 11.62
CA LEU A 63 -10.41 -10.10 10.93
C LEU A 63 -10.89 -11.27 10.07
N CYS A 64 -10.21 -12.43 10.12
CA CYS A 64 -10.49 -13.61 9.30
C CYS A 64 -10.48 -13.34 7.78
N MET A 65 -9.67 -12.38 7.33
CA MET A 65 -9.53 -12.02 5.92
C MET A 65 -8.39 -12.81 5.24
N PRO A 66 -8.44 -13.02 3.92
CA PRO A 66 -7.30 -13.55 3.16
C PRO A 66 -6.03 -12.73 3.41
N ILE A 67 -4.90 -13.43 3.61
CA ILE A 67 -3.63 -12.83 4.01
C ILE A 67 -2.66 -12.84 2.80
N PRO A 68 -2.19 -11.68 2.29
CA PRO A 68 -1.15 -11.66 1.27
C PRO A 68 0.21 -12.01 1.86
N THR A 69 1.15 -12.49 1.04
CA THR A 69 2.53 -12.68 1.50
C THR A 69 3.24 -11.34 1.68
N VAL A 70 4.33 -11.33 2.45
CA VAL A 70 5.17 -10.13 2.66
C VAL A 70 5.68 -9.61 1.31
N GLU A 71 6.10 -10.51 0.42
CA GLU A 71 6.60 -10.19 -0.91
C GLU A 71 5.51 -9.52 -1.76
N GLN A 72 4.28 -10.05 -1.76
CA GLN A 72 3.17 -9.47 -2.49
C GLN A 72 2.87 -8.03 -2.03
N PHE A 73 2.87 -7.80 -0.72
CA PHE A 73 2.67 -6.47 -0.16
C PHE A 73 3.82 -5.52 -0.55
N VAL A 74 5.06 -5.97 -0.37
CA VAL A 74 6.27 -5.20 -0.68
C VAL A 74 6.31 -4.80 -2.16
N ASP A 75 6.03 -5.73 -3.06
CA ASP A 75 6.05 -5.50 -4.50
C ASP A 75 4.92 -4.56 -4.95
N ALA A 76 3.70 -4.73 -4.39
CA ALA A 76 2.58 -3.84 -4.68
C ALA A 76 2.86 -2.38 -4.24
N VAL A 77 3.45 -2.18 -3.06
CA VAL A 77 3.82 -0.84 -2.57
C VAL A 77 4.93 -0.25 -3.44
N LYS A 78 5.98 -1.02 -3.75
CA LYS A 78 7.08 -0.55 -4.62
C LYS A 78 6.57 -0.14 -5.99
N ALA A 79 5.73 -0.96 -6.63
CA ALA A 79 5.13 -0.66 -7.91
C ALA A 79 4.31 0.64 -7.84
N THR A 80 3.44 0.77 -6.84
CA THR A 80 2.60 1.97 -6.65
C THR A 80 3.43 3.23 -6.48
N VAL A 81 4.49 3.19 -5.67
CA VAL A 81 5.38 4.33 -5.41
C VAL A 81 6.18 4.70 -6.66
N LEU A 82 6.69 3.72 -7.41
CA LEU A 82 7.46 3.96 -8.63
C LEU A 82 6.59 4.56 -9.74
N THR A 83 5.36 4.07 -9.94
CA THR A 83 4.42 4.65 -10.91
C THR A 83 4.05 6.09 -10.54
N ASN A 84 3.98 6.39 -9.25
CA ASN A 84 3.63 7.71 -8.73
C ASN A 84 4.83 8.56 -8.30
N ARG A 85 6.04 8.25 -8.79
CA ARG A 85 7.29 8.90 -8.33
C ARG A 85 7.25 10.44 -8.39
N ARG A 86 6.54 11.02 -9.35
CA ARG A 86 6.38 12.48 -9.52
C ARG A 86 5.77 13.14 -8.28
N TRP A 87 4.91 12.44 -7.56
CA TRP A 87 4.21 12.93 -6.38
C TRP A 87 5.02 12.81 -5.09
N VAL A 88 6.11 12.04 -5.09
CA VAL A 88 7.00 11.92 -3.94
C VAL A 88 7.82 13.20 -3.82
N LYS A 89 7.49 14.04 -2.82
CA LYS A 89 8.16 15.32 -2.61
C LYS A 89 9.61 15.12 -2.15
N GLY A 90 10.51 15.93 -2.72
CA GLY A 90 11.86 16.14 -2.18
C GLY A 90 11.82 17.00 -0.92
N HIS A 91 12.82 16.83 -0.07
CA HIS A 91 13.15 17.87 0.89
C HIS A 91 13.57 19.11 0.09
N CYS A 92 12.95 20.27 0.35
CA CYS A 92 13.37 21.52 -0.29
C CYS A 92 14.75 21.89 0.27
N ILE A 93 15.81 21.70 -0.52
CA ILE A 93 17.20 22.08 -0.18
C ILE A 93 17.63 23.40 -0.84
N SER A 94 16.75 24.05 -1.61
CA SER A 94 16.92 25.42 -2.07
C SER A 94 15.57 26.12 -1.97
N GLY A 95 15.53 27.34 -1.44
CA GLY A 95 14.30 28.07 -1.07
C GLY A 95 13.44 28.54 -2.25
N HIS A 96 13.18 27.69 -3.23
CA HIS A 96 12.17 27.89 -4.26
C HIS A 96 11.28 26.64 -4.30
N CYS A 97 10.08 26.80 -3.75
CA CYS A 97 8.95 25.91 -3.95
C CYS A 97 8.38 26.09 -5.35
#